data_AF-A0A7Y1UJR0-F1
#
_entry.id   AF-A0A7Y1UJR0-F1
#
_cell.length_a   1.000
_cell.length_b   1.000
_cell.length_c   1.000
_cell.angle_alpha   90.00
_cell.angle_beta   90.00
_cell.angle_gamma   90.00
#
_symmetry.space_group_name_H-M   'P 1'
#
loop_
_entity.id
_entity.type
_entity.pdbx_description
1 polymer ?
#
loop_
_entity_poly.entity_id
_entity_poly.type
_entity_poly.pdbx_seq_one_letter_code
_entity_poly.pdbx_strand_id
1 'polypeptide(L)' 'MKLTLVPGRVGAADLEALRAAGFDDEALTIAVQVIGYFNYINRIADGLGVDAEEWMRPGPEEWKARKGNDYGLESRA' A
#
# COMPACT_ATOMS: atom_id res chain seq x y z
N MET A 1 0.50 -9.48 -5.67
CA MET A 1 1.12 -8.39 -6.48
C MET A 1 2.56 -8.78 -6.84
N LYS A 2 2.97 -8.65 -8.11
CA LYS A 2 4.23 -9.23 -8.65
C LYS A 2 5.50 -8.71 -7.96
N LEU A 3 5.61 -7.40 -7.77
CA LEU A 3 6.77 -6.75 -7.12
C LEU A 3 6.96 -7.15 -5.64
N THR A 4 5.91 -7.58 -4.95
CA THR A 4 6.00 -8.06 -3.55
C THR A 4 6.38 -9.53 -3.45
N LEU A 5 5.83 -10.37 -4.33
CA LEU A 5 5.98 -11.83 -4.25
C LEU A 5 7.20 -12.35 -5.02
N VAL A 6 7.47 -11.76 -6.19
CA VAL A 6 8.49 -12.21 -7.14
C VAL A 6 9.15 -11.00 -7.81
N PRO A 7 9.84 -10.13 -7.06
CA PRO A 7 10.40 -8.88 -7.59
C PRO A 7 11.33 -9.11 -8.79
N GLY A 8 12.12 -10.19 -8.79
CA GLY A 8 12.99 -10.55 -9.91
C GLY A 8 12.27 -10.96 -11.22
N ARG A 9 10.94 -11.07 -11.21
CA ARG A 9 10.14 -11.29 -12.43
C ARG A 9 9.55 -10.01 -13.00
N VAL A 10 9.69 -8.87 -12.32
CA VAL A 10 9.27 -7.56 -12.86
C VAL A 10 10.22 -7.17 -13.97
N GLY A 11 9.69 -6.74 -15.12
CA GLY A 11 10.49 -6.34 -16.27
C GLY A 11 9.78 -5.37 -17.20
N ALA A 12 10.41 -5.07 -18.33
CA ALA A 12 9.94 -4.05 -19.28
C ALA A 12 8.47 -4.23 -19.69
N ALA A 13 8.02 -5.47 -19.94
CA ALA A 13 6.63 -5.74 -20.32
C ALA A 13 5.60 -5.31 -19.26
N ASP A 14 5.95 -5.40 -17.96
CA ASP A 14 5.05 -4.91 -16.90
C ASP A 14 4.98 -3.38 -16.90
N LEU A 15 6.10 -2.70 -17.15
CA LEU A 15 6.16 -1.23 -17.22
C LEU A 15 5.41 -0.70 -18.44
N GLU A 16 5.59 -1.34 -19.61
CA GLU A 16 4.87 -0.97 -20.84
C GLU A 16 3.36 -1.14 -20.70
N ALA A 17 2.90 -2.20 -20.05
CA ALA A 17 1.48 -2.39 -19.78
C ALA A 17 0.90 -1.26 -18.91
N LEU A 18 1.67 -0.75 -17.93
CA LEU A 18 1.25 0.36 -17.10
C LEU A 18 1.32 1.70 -17.85
N ARG A 19 2.34 1.93 -18.68
CA ARG A 19 2.40 3.11 -19.56
C ARG A 19 1.23 3.15 -20.54
N ALA A 20 0.86 2.00 -21.11
CA ALA A 20 -0.31 1.88 -21.98
C ALA A 20 -1.64 2.16 -21.24
N ALA A 21 -1.67 1.97 -19.92
CA ALA A 21 -2.79 2.34 -19.06
C ALA A 21 -2.78 3.82 -18.62
N GLY A 22 -1.78 4.61 -19.05
CA GLY A 22 -1.70 6.05 -18.80
C GLY A 22 -0.83 6.45 -17.60
N PHE A 23 -0.07 5.53 -17.00
CA PHE A 23 0.88 5.86 -15.94
C PHE A 23 2.18 6.39 -16.53
N ASP A 24 2.60 7.58 -16.09
CA ASP A 24 3.91 8.14 -16.44
C ASP A 24 5.04 7.58 -15.56
N ASP A 25 6.28 7.91 -15.92
CA ASP A 25 7.46 7.40 -15.22
C ASP A 25 7.54 7.88 -13.76
N GLU A 26 6.97 9.05 -13.45
CA GLU A 26 6.88 9.56 -12.08
C GLU A 26 5.95 8.69 -11.24
N ALA A 27 4.74 8.41 -11.73
CA ALA A 27 3.77 7.53 -11.07
C ALA A 27 4.32 6.11 -10.89
N LEU A 28 5.03 5.58 -11.89
CA LEU A 28 5.69 4.27 -11.80
C LEU A 28 6.79 4.27 -10.73
N THR A 29 7.58 5.33 -10.66
CA THR A 29 8.65 5.48 -9.65
C THR A 29 8.05 5.52 -8.25
N ILE A 30 7.01 6.31 -8.04
CA ILE A 30 6.28 6.39 -6.76
C ILE A 30 5.72 5.02 -6.39
N ALA A 31 5.08 4.32 -7.33
CA ALA A 31 4.53 2.99 -7.07
C ALA A 31 5.60 2.01 -6.59
N VAL A 32 6.74 1.93 -7.29
CA VAL A 32 7.85 1.04 -6.91
C VAL A 32 8.40 1.39 -5.52
N GLN A 33 8.56 2.69 -5.22
CA GLN A 33 9.06 3.15 -3.92
C GLN A 33 8.10 2.80 -2.78
N VAL A 34 6.80 3.08 -2.92
CA VAL A 34 5.78 2.77 -1.91
C VAL A 34 5.74 1.26 -1.66
N ILE A 35 5.69 0.46 -2.72
CA ILE A 35 5.68 -1.00 -2.62
C ILE A 35 6.96 -1.49 -1.94
N GLY A 36 8.12 -0.96 -2.34
CA GLY A 36 9.41 -1.30 -1.76
C GLY A 36 9.51 -0.97 -0.28
N TYR A 37 9.01 0.20 0.12
CA TYR A 37 8.98 0.64 1.51
C TYR A 37 8.15 -0.30 2.39
N PHE A 38 6.91 -0.62 1.97
CA PHE A 38 6.07 -1.58 2.71
C PHE A 38 6.69 -2.97 2.76
N ASN A 39 7.28 -3.41 1.64
CA ASN A 39 8.00 -4.67 1.59
C ASN A 39 9.14 -4.73 2.62
N TYR A 40 9.89 -3.64 2.79
CA TYR A 40 10.97 -3.56 3.76
C TYR A 40 10.44 -3.55 5.20
N ILE A 41 9.58 -2.60 5.55
CA ILE A 41 9.16 -2.40 6.94
C ILE A 41 8.36 -3.59 7.48
N ASN A 42 7.50 -4.20 6.65
CA ASN A 42 6.72 -5.37 7.08
C ASN A 42 7.63 -6.56 7.35
N ARG A 43 8.68 -6.78 6.54
CA ARG A 43 9.64 -7.88 6.77
C ARG A 43 10.45 -7.68 8.05
N ILE A 44 10.81 -6.44 8.37
CA ILE A 44 11.49 -6.12 9.63
C ILE A 44 10.56 -6.34 10.80
N ALA A 45 9.34 -5.82 10.75
CA ALA A 45 8.35 -5.97 11.81
C ALA A 45 8.01 -7.45 12.06
N ASP A 46 7.62 -8.17 11.00
CA ASP A 46 7.25 -9.59 11.09
C ASP A 46 8.46 -10.46 11.48
N GLY A 47 9.65 -10.17 10.93
CA GLY A 47 10.85 -10.95 11.18
C GLY A 47 11.42 -10.80 12.60
N LEU A 48 11.14 -9.67 13.25
CA LEU A 48 11.55 -9.41 14.63
C LEU A 48 10.43 -9.62 15.64
N GLY A 49 9.20 -9.94 15.18
CA GLY A 49 8.04 -10.10 16.06
C GLY A 49 7.58 -8.80 16.69
N VAL A 50 7.67 -7.69 15.97
CA VAL A 50 7.17 -6.38 16.43
C VAL A 50 5.64 -6.41 16.42
N ASP A 51 5.05 -6.27 17.61
CA ASP A 51 3.60 -6.15 17.75
C ASP A 51 3.11 -4.79 17.24
N ALA A 52 1.86 -4.78 16.79
CA ALA A 52 1.20 -3.53 16.45
C ALA A 52 0.88 -2.77 17.75
N GLU A 53 1.19 -1.48 17.75
CA GLU A 53 0.70 -0.53 18.75
C GLU A 53 -0.83 -0.59 18.89
N GLU A 54 -1.34 -0.35 20.10
CA GLU A 54 -2.76 -0.48 20.44
C GLU A 54 -3.68 0.33 19.49
N TRP A 55 -3.26 1.54 19.11
CA TRP A 55 -4.01 2.43 18.23
C TRP A 55 -4.11 1.93 16.77
N MET A 56 -3.25 0.97 16.37
CA MET A 56 -3.29 0.33 15.06
C MET A 56 -4.30 -0.82 14.99
N ARG A 57 -4.84 -1.27 16.13
CA ARG A 57 -5.88 -2.31 16.21
C ARG A 57 -7.14 -1.76 16.89
N PRO A 58 -7.78 -0.73 16.31
CA PRO A 58 -9.05 -0.26 16.84
C PRO A 58 -10.07 -1.41 16.84
N GLY A 59 -10.99 -1.37 17.80
CA GLY A 59 -12.09 -2.34 17.85
C GLY A 59 -12.89 -2.31 16.52
N PRO A 60 -13.52 -3.42 16.12
CA PRO A 60 -14.24 -3.49 14.84
C PRO A 60 -15.27 -2.37 14.62
N GLU A 61 -15.96 -1.94 15.67
CA GLU A 61 -16.94 -0.84 15.62
C GLU A 61 -16.28 0.54 15.51
N GLU A 62 -15.16 0.74 16.22
CA GLU A 62 -14.36 1.97 16.14
C GLU A 62 -13.74 2.14 14.73
N TRP A 63 -13.21 1.05 14.16
CA TRP A 63 -12.67 1.04 12.81
C TRP A 63 -13.71 1.45 11.76
N LYS A 64 -14.94 0.91 11.87
CA LYS A 64 -16.05 1.26 10.96
C LYS A 64 -16.43 2.73 11.08
N ALA A 65 -16.53 3.25 12.30
CA ALA A 65 -16.85 4.65 12.56
C ALA A 65 -15.78 5.61 11.98
N ARG A 66 -14.50 5.30 12.15
CA ARG A 66 -13.37 6.10 11.62
C ARG A 66 -13.35 6.15 10.09
N LYS A 67 -13.58 5.01 9.43
CA LYS A 67 -13.57 4.94 7.95
C LYS A 67 -14.63 5.80 7.27
N GLY A 68 -15.79 6.04 7.91
CA GLY A 68 -16.81 6.95 7.38
C GLY A 68 -16.35 8.42 7.39
N ASN A 69 -15.55 8.79 8.39
CA ASN A 69 -15.22 10.18 8.68
C ASN A 69 -13.91 10.65 8.01
N ASP A 70 -12.89 9.79 7.91
CA ASP A 70 -11.56 10.14 7.36
C ASP A 70 -11.55 10.45 5.85
N TYR A 71 -12.62 10.09 5.11
CA TYR A 71 -12.77 10.40 3.68
C TYR A 71 -13.80 11.51 3.39
N GLY A 72 -14.30 12.21 4.41
CA GLY A 72 -15.18 13.38 4.25
C GLY A 72 -16.54 13.10 3.58
N LEU A 73 -17.00 11.85 3.58
CA LEU A 73 -18.25 11.42 2.93
C LEU A 73 -19.51 11.94 3.62
N GLU A 74 -19.40 12.54 4.80
CA GLU A 74 -20.54 13.12 5.54
C GLU A 74 -20.68 14.65 5.38
N SER A 75 -19.85 15.31 4.55
CA SER A 75 -19.95 16.77 4.30
C SER A 75 -20.91 17.16 3.17
N ARG A 76 -21.75 16.24 2.70
CA ARG A 76 -22.79 16.49 1.69
C ARG A 76 -24.08 15.75 2.04
N ALA A 77 -24.81 16.28 3.01
CA ALA A 77 -26.24 16.06 3.19
C ALA A 77 -26.89 17.39 3.60
#